data_AF-A0A7S3P584-F1
#
_entry.id   AF-A0A7S3P584-F1
#
_cell.length_a   1.000
_cell.length_b   1.000
_cell.length_c   1.000
_cell.angle_alpha   90.00
_cell.angle_beta   90.00
_cell.angle_gamma   90.00
#
_symmetry.space_group_name_H-M   'P 1'
#
loop_
_entity.id
_entity.type
_entity.pdbx_description
1 polymer ?
#
loop_
_entity_poly.entity_id
_entity_poly.type
_entity_poly.pdbx_seq_one_letter_code
_entity_poly.pdbx_strand_id
1 'polypeptide(L)'
;MPASNKAEPSPEDFAKQFHAENLTSSVYGPNNPPKDWADASLLIPHETIRREMDSMQKSVRKLVSRVDDKSYQGWQAIYFCEWYVDIFEPFVRMHHDIEEEIFFPWLAEKATLPTKKYGKSHEELLDMLKNIGVVCVAIINKKGKNCENYIRDLAMQADKLVPELRVHLQEEEEEIPALEREHYTKADEEMVVKKIIARAPFSELREVFPAILEGISEWGTEAYRDDLLRQLPAPLRYLMLHYFVPDYESSIKPKRDAPFLDAKPTLTRKRCCGIFFCCACII
;
A
#
# COMPACT_ATOMS: atom_id res chain seq x y z
N MET A 1 -23.44 12.56 7.48
CA MET A 1 -24.56 11.89 6.79
C MET A 1 -24.93 10.67 7.61
N PRO A 2 -26.22 10.39 7.86
CA PRO A 2 -26.60 9.15 8.52
C PRO A 2 -26.11 7.97 7.67
N ALA A 3 -25.48 6.99 8.31
CA ALA A 3 -25.12 5.73 7.66
C ALA A 3 -26.36 5.19 6.96
N SER A 4 -26.25 4.84 5.68
CA SER A 4 -27.41 4.31 4.97
C SER A 4 -27.79 3.00 5.63
N ASN A 5 -29.03 2.89 6.11
CA ASN A 5 -29.65 1.67 6.66
C ASN A 5 -29.82 0.56 5.59
N LYS A 6 -28.84 0.37 4.71
CA LYS A 6 -28.79 -0.82 3.87
C LYS A 6 -28.39 -1.97 4.78
N ALA A 7 -29.22 -3.02 4.80
CA ALA A 7 -28.84 -4.28 5.41
C ALA A 7 -27.48 -4.71 4.86
N GLU A 8 -26.63 -5.28 5.72
CA GLU A 8 -25.36 -5.84 5.27
C GLU A 8 -25.63 -6.91 4.21
N PRO A 9 -24.84 -6.94 3.12
CA PRO A 9 -24.97 -7.98 2.10
C PRO A 9 -24.74 -9.35 2.73
N SER A 10 -25.32 -10.40 2.15
CA SER A 10 -24.97 -11.77 2.55
C SER A 10 -23.49 -12.03 2.25
N PRO A 11 -22.84 -13.01 2.90
CA PRO A 11 -21.46 -13.40 2.59
C PRO A 11 -21.24 -13.69 1.09
N GLU A 12 -22.20 -14.33 0.42
CA GLU A 12 -22.11 -14.62 -1.01
C GLU A 12 -22.19 -13.36 -1.87
N ASP A 13 -23.03 -12.39 -1.48
CA ASP A 13 -23.14 -11.13 -2.20
C ASP A 13 -21.95 -10.21 -1.93
N PHE A 14 -21.39 -10.26 -0.71
CA PHE A 14 -20.16 -9.55 -0.39
C PHE A 14 -18.97 -10.09 -1.20
N ALA A 15 -18.82 -11.42 -1.27
CA ALA A 15 -17.77 -12.09 -2.02
C ALA A 15 -17.75 -11.73 -3.52
N LYS A 16 -18.92 -11.49 -4.13
CA LYS A 16 -19.04 -11.07 -5.54
C LYS A 16 -18.42 -9.70 -5.83
N GLN A 17 -18.09 -8.92 -4.81
CA GLN A 17 -17.41 -7.64 -4.97
C GLN A 17 -15.92 -7.80 -5.29
N PHE A 18 -15.39 -9.03 -5.25
CA PHE A 18 -13.97 -9.33 -5.45
C PHE A 18 -13.76 -10.34 -6.59
N HIS A 19 -12.71 -10.10 -7.37
CA HIS A 19 -12.09 -11.06 -8.26
C HIS A 19 -11.13 -11.91 -7.42
N ALA A 20 -11.68 -12.90 -6.71
CA ALA A 20 -10.95 -13.69 -5.73
C ALA A 20 -9.73 -14.43 -6.32
N GLU A 21 -9.75 -14.74 -7.62
CA GLU A 21 -8.63 -15.31 -8.38
C GLU A 21 -7.43 -14.36 -8.52
N ASN A 22 -7.64 -13.06 -8.33
CA ASN A 22 -6.61 -12.05 -8.46
C ASN A 22 -6.04 -11.64 -7.09
N LEU A 23 -6.64 -12.04 -5.97
CA LEU A 23 -6.13 -11.74 -4.63
C LEU A 23 -4.73 -12.33 -4.43
N THR A 24 -3.86 -11.58 -3.73
CA THR A 24 -2.50 -12.02 -3.39
C THR A 24 -2.37 -12.54 -1.96
N SER A 25 -3.43 -12.40 -1.15
CA SER A 25 -3.58 -13.03 0.17
C SER A 25 -3.48 -14.56 0.07
N SER A 26 -2.87 -15.17 1.08
CA SER A 26 -2.88 -16.63 1.28
C SER A 26 -4.10 -17.09 2.10
N VAL A 27 -4.78 -16.17 2.79
CA VAL A 27 -5.99 -16.43 3.58
C VAL A 27 -7.23 -16.38 2.68
N TYR A 28 -7.28 -15.40 1.78
CA TYR A 28 -8.43 -15.16 0.91
C TYR A 28 -8.14 -15.53 -0.55
N GLY A 29 -9.09 -16.20 -1.19
CA GLY A 29 -8.98 -16.63 -2.58
C GLY A 29 -10.25 -17.33 -3.07
N PRO A 30 -10.25 -18.00 -4.23
CA PRO A 30 -11.48 -18.58 -4.82
C PRO A 30 -12.21 -19.58 -3.92
N ASN A 31 -11.47 -20.30 -3.07
CA ASN A 31 -12.03 -21.28 -2.14
C ASN A 31 -12.42 -20.70 -0.76
N ASN A 32 -11.98 -19.48 -0.47
CA ASN A 32 -12.28 -18.76 0.76
C ASN A 32 -12.32 -17.25 0.46
N PRO A 33 -13.32 -16.75 -0.27
CA PRO A 33 -13.40 -15.34 -0.60
C PRO A 33 -13.71 -14.51 0.66
N PRO A 34 -13.38 -13.20 0.67
CA PRO A 34 -13.80 -12.29 1.73
C PRO A 34 -15.32 -12.28 1.87
N LYS A 35 -15.82 -12.29 3.11
CA LYS A 35 -17.23 -12.54 3.44
C LYS A 35 -17.94 -11.31 3.99
N ASP A 36 -17.20 -10.38 4.58
CA ASP A 36 -17.77 -9.20 5.22
C ASP A 36 -16.76 -8.06 5.39
N TRP A 37 -17.22 -6.98 6.05
CA TRP A 37 -16.43 -5.79 6.33
C TRP A 37 -15.19 -6.07 7.18
N ALA A 38 -15.21 -7.07 8.05
CA ALA A 38 -14.07 -7.42 8.89
C ALA A 38 -12.98 -8.11 8.08
N ASP A 39 -13.34 -8.94 7.09
CA ASP A 39 -12.33 -9.47 6.16
C ASP A 39 -11.70 -8.34 5.32
N ALA A 40 -12.49 -7.32 4.95
CA ALA A 40 -12.02 -6.23 4.12
C ALA A 40 -11.13 -5.20 4.85
N SER A 41 -11.24 -5.09 6.18
CA SER A 41 -10.59 -4.05 7.00
C SER A 41 -9.06 -4.05 6.81
N LEU A 42 -8.44 -5.23 6.94
CA LEU A 42 -7.02 -5.45 6.72
C LEU A 42 -6.70 -5.84 5.28
N LEU A 43 -7.60 -6.54 4.58
CA LEU A 43 -7.33 -6.98 3.21
C LEU A 43 -7.05 -5.82 2.26
N ILE A 44 -7.75 -4.69 2.38
CA ILE A 44 -7.54 -3.52 1.50
C ILE A 44 -6.09 -2.99 1.58
N PRO A 45 -5.58 -2.60 2.77
CA PRO A 45 -4.19 -2.16 2.87
C PRO A 45 -3.21 -3.30 2.55
N HIS A 46 -3.48 -4.53 2.98
CA HIS A 46 -2.55 -5.66 2.80
C HIS A 46 -2.39 -6.07 1.34
N GLU A 47 -3.46 -6.08 0.53
CA GLU A 47 -3.36 -6.30 -0.91
C GLU A 47 -2.51 -5.22 -1.59
N THR A 48 -2.64 -3.97 -1.15
CA THR A 48 -1.83 -2.88 -1.69
C THR A 48 -0.36 -3.09 -1.36
N ILE A 49 -0.04 -3.41 -0.09
CA ILE A 49 1.33 -3.69 0.35
C ILE A 49 1.91 -4.87 -0.43
N ARG A 50 1.16 -5.98 -0.56
CA ARG A 50 1.64 -7.16 -1.27
C ARG A 50 1.95 -6.89 -2.75
N ARG A 51 1.10 -6.13 -3.44
CA ARG A 51 1.30 -5.80 -4.86
C ARG A 51 2.48 -4.85 -5.09
N GLU A 52 2.60 -3.82 -4.26
CA GLU A 52 3.73 -2.90 -4.34
C GLU A 52 5.04 -3.61 -3.96
N MET A 53 5.00 -4.51 -2.97
CA MET A 53 6.12 -5.38 -2.59
C MET A 53 6.52 -6.36 -3.71
N ASP A 54 5.56 -6.98 -4.40
CA ASP A 54 5.85 -7.85 -5.55
C ASP A 54 6.47 -7.05 -6.70
N SER A 55 5.96 -5.84 -6.93
CA SER A 55 6.51 -4.91 -7.91
C SER A 55 7.92 -4.48 -7.55
N MET A 56 8.19 -4.25 -6.26
CA MET A 56 9.53 -3.98 -5.73
C MET A 56 10.48 -5.14 -6.03
N GLN A 57 10.10 -6.37 -5.65
CA GLN A 57 10.97 -7.55 -5.84
C GLN A 57 11.27 -7.79 -7.33
N LYS A 58 10.27 -7.68 -8.20
CA LYS A 58 10.42 -7.77 -9.66
C LYS A 58 11.36 -6.67 -10.19
N SER A 59 11.17 -5.43 -9.73
CA SER A 59 11.96 -4.26 -10.14
C SER A 59 13.42 -4.37 -9.76
N VAL A 60 13.71 -4.81 -8.54
CA VAL A 60 15.09 -5.00 -8.07
C VAL A 60 15.78 -6.14 -8.81
N ARG A 61 15.09 -7.27 -9.04
CA ARG A 61 15.62 -8.36 -9.87
C ARG A 61 15.89 -7.90 -11.30
N LYS A 62 15.03 -7.03 -11.84
CA LYS A 62 15.25 -6.42 -13.16
C LYS A 62 16.49 -5.52 -13.16
N LEU A 63 16.72 -4.72 -12.12
CA LEU A 63 17.95 -3.94 -11.97
C LEU A 63 19.19 -4.82 -11.95
N VAL A 64 19.17 -5.94 -11.21
CA VAL A 64 20.29 -6.92 -11.21
C VAL A 64 20.55 -7.44 -12.63
N SER A 65 19.51 -7.86 -13.36
CA SER A 65 19.68 -8.35 -14.74
C SER A 65 20.32 -7.30 -15.66
N ARG A 66 19.95 -6.02 -15.49
CA ARG A 66 20.52 -4.91 -16.27
C ARG A 66 21.98 -4.61 -15.91
N VAL A 67 22.35 -4.82 -14.65
CA VAL A 67 23.75 -4.72 -14.23
C VAL A 67 24.57 -5.84 -14.87
N ASP A 68 24.05 -7.07 -14.87
CA ASP A 68 24.76 -8.24 -15.39
C ASP A 68 24.91 -8.21 -16.91
N ASP A 69 23.88 -7.76 -17.64
CA ASP A 69 23.91 -7.63 -19.11
C ASP A 69 24.52 -6.31 -19.62
N LYS A 70 24.94 -5.43 -18.71
CA LYS A 70 25.51 -4.09 -18.98
C LYS A 70 24.56 -3.12 -19.69
N SER A 71 23.25 -3.34 -19.64
CA SER A 71 22.22 -2.41 -20.12
C SER A 71 21.72 -1.42 -19.05
N TYR A 72 22.29 -1.49 -17.84
CA TYR A 72 21.95 -0.62 -16.72
C TYR A 72 22.15 0.86 -17.05
N GLN A 73 21.12 1.66 -16.74
CA GLN A 73 21.18 3.11 -16.78
C GLN A 73 20.90 3.67 -15.39
N GLY A 74 21.76 4.57 -14.90
CA GLY A 74 21.69 5.11 -13.54
C GLY A 74 20.33 5.68 -13.14
N TRP A 75 19.59 6.26 -14.09
CA TRP A 75 18.25 6.82 -13.81
C TRP A 75 17.23 5.75 -13.42
N GLN A 76 17.38 4.50 -13.85
CA GLN A 76 16.45 3.41 -13.52
C GLN A 76 16.49 3.11 -12.03
N ALA A 77 17.70 2.96 -11.48
CA ALA A 77 17.86 2.74 -10.04
C ALA A 77 17.51 3.99 -9.23
N ILE A 78 17.85 5.20 -9.70
CA ILE A 78 17.46 6.44 -9.00
C ILE A 78 15.93 6.51 -8.87
N TYR A 79 15.18 6.34 -9.96
CA TYR A 79 13.73 6.44 -9.93
C TYR A 79 13.09 5.35 -9.07
N PHE A 80 13.57 4.11 -9.18
CA PHE A 80 13.13 3.04 -8.28
C PHE A 80 13.39 3.40 -6.81
N CYS A 81 14.60 3.90 -6.49
CA CYS A 81 14.96 4.26 -5.12
C CYS A 81 14.11 5.43 -4.61
N GLU A 82 13.87 6.47 -5.42
CA GLU A 82 12.97 7.57 -5.07
C GLU A 82 11.56 7.06 -4.76
N TRP A 83 11.01 6.18 -5.61
CA TRP A 83 9.71 5.55 -5.30
C TRP A 83 9.76 4.78 -3.97
N TYR A 84 10.83 4.04 -3.71
CA TYR A 84 10.96 3.28 -2.48
C TYR A 84 10.95 4.19 -1.23
N VAL A 85 11.82 5.21 -1.18
CA VAL A 85 11.95 6.09 0.00
C VAL A 85 10.80 7.10 0.13
N ASP A 86 10.26 7.59 -0.98
CA ASP A 86 9.20 8.62 -0.93
C ASP A 86 7.82 7.99 -0.74
N ILE A 87 7.61 6.73 -1.15
CA ILE A 87 6.27 6.14 -1.26
C ILE A 87 6.16 4.82 -0.49
N PHE A 88 6.93 3.80 -0.87
CA PHE A 88 6.72 2.44 -0.36
C PHE A 88 7.09 2.28 1.12
N GLU A 89 8.30 2.69 1.52
CA GLU A 89 8.71 2.64 2.94
C GLU A 89 7.76 3.47 3.83
N PRO A 90 7.45 4.75 3.51
CA PRO A 90 6.52 5.54 4.30
C PRO A 90 5.13 4.94 4.39
N PHE A 91 4.60 4.36 3.29
CA PHE A 91 3.31 3.69 3.31
C PHE A 91 3.28 2.53 4.29
N VAL A 92 4.22 1.60 4.16
CA VAL A 92 4.24 0.41 5.00
C VAL A 92 4.46 0.81 6.46
N ARG A 93 5.29 1.82 6.75
CA ARG A 93 5.43 2.37 8.10
C ARG A 93 4.13 2.95 8.64
N MET A 94 3.48 3.83 7.88
CA MET A 94 2.22 4.46 8.28
C MET A 94 1.15 3.41 8.59
N HIS A 95 1.06 2.34 7.80
CA HIS A 95 0.11 1.26 8.05
C HIS A 95 0.32 0.61 9.42
N HIS A 96 1.54 0.18 9.73
CA HIS A 96 1.86 -0.42 11.03
C HIS A 96 1.73 0.60 12.19
N ASP A 97 2.11 1.87 11.98
CA ASP A 97 1.91 2.94 12.97
C ASP A 97 0.42 3.15 13.26
N ILE A 98 -0.45 3.09 12.23
CA ILE A 98 -1.91 3.17 12.39
C ILE A 98 -2.43 1.98 13.21
N GLU A 99 -1.89 0.79 12.98
CA GLU A 99 -2.28 -0.40 13.71
C GLU A 99 -1.97 -0.26 15.20
N GLU A 100 -0.74 0.11 15.53
CA GLU A 100 -0.28 0.26 16.90
C GLU A 100 -0.91 1.47 17.63
N GLU A 101 -1.12 2.60 16.94
CA GLU A 101 -1.64 3.82 17.56
C GLU A 101 -3.18 3.90 17.61
N ILE A 102 -3.88 3.22 16.70
CA ILE A 102 -5.33 3.39 16.51
C ILE A 102 -6.07 2.07 16.48
N PHE A 103 -5.74 1.17 15.55
CA PHE A 103 -6.58 0.01 15.25
C PHE A 103 -6.53 -1.05 16.34
N PHE A 104 -5.34 -1.49 16.76
CA PHE A 104 -5.18 -2.45 17.85
C PHE A 104 -5.62 -1.90 19.21
N PRO A 105 -5.33 -0.63 19.58
CA PRO A 105 -5.93 -0.02 20.77
C PRO A 105 -7.46 -0.03 20.75
N TRP A 106 -8.08 0.31 19.61
CA TRP A 106 -9.53 0.23 19.44
C TRP A 106 -10.02 -1.21 19.64
N LEU A 107 -9.41 -2.19 18.97
CA LEU A 107 -9.80 -3.61 19.10
C LEU A 107 -9.69 -4.08 20.55
N ALA A 108 -8.63 -3.69 21.26
CA ALA A 108 -8.37 -4.01 22.67
C ALA A 108 -9.37 -3.39 23.67
N GLU A 109 -10.21 -2.43 23.26
CA GLU A 109 -11.28 -1.90 24.12
C GLU A 109 -12.34 -2.96 24.46
N LYS A 110 -12.55 -3.94 23.57
CA LYS A 110 -13.57 -4.99 23.73
C LYS A 110 -13.07 -6.42 23.50
N ALA A 111 -11.93 -6.61 22.83
CA ALA A 111 -11.35 -7.91 22.53
C ALA A 111 -10.04 -8.14 23.31
N THR A 112 -9.70 -9.40 23.58
CA THR A 112 -8.35 -9.74 24.03
C THR A 112 -7.49 -9.99 22.81
N LEU A 113 -6.48 -9.14 22.59
CA LEU A 113 -5.57 -9.31 21.46
C LEU A 113 -4.77 -10.61 21.59
N PRO A 114 -4.45 -11.28 20.47
CA PRO A 114 -3.64 -12.49 20.51
C PRO A 114 -2.29 -12.22 21.19
N THR A 115 -1.92 -13.06 22.14
CA THR A 115 -0.59 -13.00 22.79
C THR A 115 0.49 -13.68 21.96
N LYS A 116 0.11 -14.30 20.85
CA LYS A 116 1.03 -14.95 19.92
C LYS A 116 1.90 -13.86 19.31
N LYS A 117 3.21 -14.08 19.29
CA LYS A 117 4.09 -13.25 18.48
C LYS A 117 3.79 -13.60 17.02
N TYR A 118 3.16 -12.69 16.30
CA TYR A 118 3.25 -12.64 14.85
C TYR A 118 4.73 -12.76 14.46
N GLY A 119 5.03 -13.48 13.37
CA GLY A 119 6.37 -13.93 12.96
C GLY A 119 7.48 -12.96 13.33
N LYS A 120 7.65 -11.90 12.54
CA LYS A 120 8.42 -10.72 12.96
C LYS A 120 7.48 -9.66 13.54
N SER A 121 7.96 -8.93 14.55
CA SER A 121 7.24 -7.76 15.04
C SER A 121 7.23 -6.64 13.99
N HIS A 122 6.30 -5.69 14.13
CA HIS A 122 6.30 -4.45 13.35
C HIS A 122 7.68 -3.76 13.42
N GLU A 123 8.28 -3.67 14.62
CA GLU A 123 9.63 -3.09 14.81
C GLU A 123 10.69 -3.78 13.95
N GLU A 124 10.73 -5.12 13.92
CA GLU A 124 11.70 -5.86 13.11
C GLU A 124 11.49 -5.66 11.60
N LEU A 125 10.24 -5.62 11.14
CA LEU A 125 9.91 -5.38 9.73
C LEU A 125 10.26 -3.94 9.32
N LEU A 126 10.00 -2.96 10.18
CA LEU A 126 10.33 -1.56 9.95
C LEU A 126 11.83 -1.32 9.90
N ASP A 127 12.61 -2.05 10.70
CA ASP A 127 14.08 -2.02 10.62
C ASP A 127 14.58 -2.61 9.28
N MET A 128 13.96 -3.69 8.79
CA MET A 128 14.29 -4.25 7.47
C MET A 128 13.98 -3.26 6.34
N LEU A 129 12.82 -2.61 6.38
CA LEU A 129 12.43 -1.57 5.42
C LEU A 129 13.42 -0.39 5.44
N LYS A 130 13.80 0.08 6.62
CA LYS A 130 14.76 1.16 6.81
C LYS A 130 16.14 0.82 6.25
N ASN A 131 16.60 -0.43 6.40
CA ASN A 131 17.88 -0.87 5.85
C ASN A 131 17.90 -0.80 4.31
N ILE A 132 16.82 -1.21 3.65
CA ILE A 132 16.66 -1.03 2.20
C ILE A 132 16.65 0.47 1.85
N GLY A 133 15.96 1.29 2.65
CA GLY A 133 15.92 2.76 2.48
C GLY A 133 17.32 3.38 2.51
N VAL A 134 18.19 2.96 3.43
CA VAL A 134 19.60 3.41 3.50
C VAL A 134 20.36 3.08 2.21
N VAL A 135 20.15 1.90 1.64
CA VAL A 135 20.75 1.50 0.36
C VAL A 135 20.22 2.36 -0.79
N CYS A 136 18.90 2.60 -0.83
CA CYS A 136 18.26 3.48 -1.81
C CYS A 136 18.84 4.90 -1.76
N VAL A 137 18.97 5.49 -0.56
CA VAL A 137 19.58 6.81 -0.37
C VAL A 137 21.04 6.84 -0.86
N ALA A 138 21.80 5.77 -0.64
CA ALA A 138 23.17 5.68 -1.15
C ALA A 138 23.23 5.70 -2.69
N ILE A 139 22.32 5.00 -3.36
CA ILE A 139 22.21 4.98 -4.83
C ILE A 139 21.83 6.37 -5.36
N ILE A 140 20.84 7.02 -4.74
CA ILE A 140 20.41 8.38 -5.08
C ILE A 140 21.58 9.37 -4.96
N ASN A 141 22.30 9.35 -3.83
CA ASN A 141 23.45 10.22 -3.57
C ASN A 141 24.60 9.99 -4.57
N LYS A 142 24.79 8.75 -5.02
CA LYS A 142 25.75 8.40 -6.08
C LYS A 142 25.28 8.75 -7.48
N LYS A 143 24.06 9.28 -7.64
CA LYS A 143 23.43 9.58 -8.93
C LYS A 143 23.43 8.34 -9.82
N GLY A 144 23.18 7.17 -9.23
CA GLY A 144 23.15 5.88 -9.93
C GLY A 144 24.50 5.42 -10.51
N LYS A 145 25.63 6.06 -10.20
CA LYS A 145 26.96 5.70 -10.71
C LYS A 145 27.65 4.68 -9.80
N ASN A 146 28.30 3.67 -10.37
CA ASN A 146 29.04 2.63 -9.64
C ASN A 146 28.19 2.01 -8.51
N CYS A 147 26.95 1.65 -8.83
CA CYS A 147 25.94 1.19 -7.87
C CYS A 147 25.69 -0.33 -7.92
N GLU A 148 26.51 -1.09 -8.63
CA GLU A 148 26.31 -2.52 -8.91
C GLU A 148 26.23 -3.35 -7.63
N ASN A 149 27.07 -3.06 -6.64
CA ASN A 149 27.03 -3.74 -5.34
C ASN A 149 25.80 -3.34 -4.52
N TYR A 150 25.39 -2.07 -4.55
CA TYR A 150 24.18 -1.61 -3.88
C TYR A 150 22.92 -2.23 -4.50
N ILE A 151 22.87 -2.40 -5.82
CA ILE A 151 21.75 -3.05 -6.51
C ILE A 151 21.64 -4.53 -6.11
N ARG A 152 22.76 -5.24 -5.98
CA ARG A 152 22.74 -6.63 -5.49
C ARG A 152 22.37 -6.72 -4.01
N ASP A 153 22.79 -5.75 -3.21
CA ASP A 153 22.38 -5.63 -1.80
C ASP A 153 20.86 -5.37 -1.68
N LEU A 154 20.30 -4.46 -2.49
CA LEU A 154 18.84 -4.27 -2.59
C LEU A 154 18.13 -5.59 -2.89
N ALA A 155 18.64 -6.38 -3.83
CA ALA A 155 18.02 -7.66 -4.21
C ALA A 155 18.01 -8.65 -3.05
N MET A 156 19.16 -8.80 -2.39
CA MET A 156 19.30 -9.66 -1.22
C MET A 156 18.36 -9.21 -0.08
N GLN A 157 18.26 -7.91 0.18
CA GLN A 157 17.40 -7.41 1.25
C GLN A 157 15.91 -7.53 0.91
N ALA A 158 15.52 -7.25 -0.34
CA ALA A 158 14.15 -7.48 -0.80
C ALA A 158 13.77 -8.97 -0.71
N ASP A 159 14.65 -9.89 -1.11
CA ASP A 159 14.41 -11.34 -1.02
C ASP A 159 14.29 -11.83 0.44
N LYS A 160 14.83 -11.09 1.42
CA LYS A 160 14.63 -11.35 2.85
C LYS A 160 13.35 -10.72 3.39
N LEU A 161 13.06 -9.46 3.06
CA LEU A 161 11.88 -8.74 3.57
C LEU A 161 10.56 -9.35 3.09
N VAL A 162 10.49 -9.67 1.79
CA VAL A 162 9.24 -10.10 1.15
C VAL A 162 8.58 -11.30 1.86
N PRO A 163 9.26 -12.43 2.13
CA PRO A 163 8.62 -13.55 2.82
C PRO A 163 8.20 -13.21 4.26
N GLU A 164 8.99 -12.43 4.99
CA GLU A 164 8.68 -12.05 6.38
C GLU A 164 7.42 -11.18 6.46
N LEU A 165 7.34 -10.16 5.59
CA LEU A 165 6.16 -9.30 5.53
C LEU A 165 4.92 -10.07 5.06
N ARG A 166 5.06 -11.05 4.16
CA ARG A 166 3.93 -11.90 3.75
C ARG A 166 3.37 -12.73 4.91
N VAL A 167 4.25 -13.35 5.69
CA VAL A 167 3.84 -14.15 6.86
C VAL A 167 3.12 -13.26 7.86
N HIS A 168 3.69 -12.08 8.15
CA HIS A 168 3.10 -11.13 9.07
C HIS A 168 1.67 -10.72 8.68
N LEU A 169 1.48 -10.23 7.45
CA LEU A 169 0.17 -9.82 6.94
C LEU A 169 -0.83 -10.98 6.88
N GLN A 170 -0.36 -12.22 6.68
CA GLN A 170 -1.20 -13.41 6.71
C GLN A 170 -1.72 -13.69 8.13
N GLU A 171 -0.85 -13.66 9.14
CA GLU A 171 -1.25 -13.99 10.50
C GLU A 171 -2.26 -12.99 11.07
N GLU A 172 -2.14 -11.71 10.71
CA GLU A 172 -3.15 -10.71 11.07
C GLU A 172 -4.49 -10.98 10.38
N GLU A 173 -4.49 -11.31 9.09
CA GLU A 173 -5.71 -11.69 8.35
C GLU A 173 -6.37 -12.98 8.88
N GLU A 174 -5.61 -13.90 9.47
CA GLU A 174 -6.15 -15.13 10.06
C GLU A 174 -6.87 -14.88 11.40
N GLU A 175 -6.39 -13.92 12.20
CA GLU A 175 -6.79 -13.75 13.60
C GLU A 175 -7.68 -12.52 13.82
N ILE A 176 -7.32 -11.37 13.24
CA ILE A 176 -7.94 -10.08 13.56
C ILE A 176 -9.39 -9.98 13.07
N PRO A 177 -9.75 -10.37 11.82
CA PRO A 177 -11.14 -10.30 11.35
C PRO A 177 -12.12 -11.09 12.22
N ALA A 178 -11.68 -12.18 12.86
CA ALA A 178 -12.51 -12.94 13.79
C ALA A 178 -12.86 -12.15 15.05
N LEU A 179 -11.89 -11.43 15.61
CA LEU A 179 -12.09 -10.58 16.78
C LEU A 179 -12.99 -9.38 16.47
N GLU A 180 -12.82 -8.78 15.29
CA GLU A 180 -13.71 -7.70 14.84
C GLU A 180 -15.16 -8.18 14.77
N ARG A 181 -15.42 -9.31 14.10
CA ARG A 181 -16.79 -9.86 13.99
C ARG A 181 -17.40 -10.23 15.34
N GLU A 182 -16.60 -10.69 16.29
CA GLU A 182 -17.09 -11.10 17.62
C GLU A 182 -17.48 -9.90 18.49
N HIS A 183 -16.74 -8.79 18.40
CA HIS A 183 -16.82 -7.70 19.38
C HIS A 183 -17.34 -6.37 18.83
N TYR A 184 -17.39 -6.21 17.52
CA TYR A 184 -17.72 -4.94 16.86
C TYR A 184 -18.79 -5.10 15.78
N THR A 185 -19.44 -3.99 15.48
CA THR A 185 -20.34 -3.86 14.33
C THR A 185 -19.62 -3.12 13.20
N LYS A 186 -20.11 -3.26 11.96
CA LYS A 186 -19.62 -2.44 10.85
C LYS A 186 -19.66 -0.95 11.13
N ALA A 187 -20.68 -0.48 11.85
CA ALA A 187 -20.78 0.93 12.21
C ALA A 187 -19.64 1.38 13.14
N ASP A 188 -19.16 0.49 14.02
CA ASP A 188 -17.98 0.75 14.86
C ASP A 188 -16.71 0.82 14.00
N GLU A 189 -16.55 -0.12 13.06
CA GLU A 189 -15.42 -0.15 12.12
C GLU A 189 -15.39 1.13 11.25
N GLU A 190 -16.54 1.54 10.71
CA GLU A 190 -16.63 2.76 9.91
C GLU A 190 -16.25 4.03 10.71
N MET A 191 -16.42 4.02 12.03
CA MET A 191 -15.98 5.11 12.90
C MET A 191 -14.46 5.11 13.10
N VAL A 192 -13.84 3.94 13.32
CA VAL A 192 -12.38 3.85 13.45
C VAL A 192 -11.68 4.16 12.12
N VAL A 193 -12.21 3.70 10.99
CA VAL A 193 -11.69 4.06 9.65
C VAL A 193 -11.74 5.56 9.40
N LYS A 194 -12.81 6.25 9.80
CA LYS A 194 -12.88 7.72 9.71
C LYS A 194 -11.79 8.39 10.56
N LYS A 195 -11.49 7.86 11.74
CA LYS A 195 -10.41 8.34 12.61
C LYS A 195 -9.04 8.11 11.97
N ILE A 196 -8.82 6.95 11.35
CA ILE A 196 -7.59 6.62 10.61
C ILE A 196 -7.38 7.61 9.46
N ILE A 197 -8.39 7.79 8.59
CA ILE A 197 -8.32 8.72 7.45
C ILE A 197 -8.07 10.16 7.92
N ALA A 198 -8.66 10.57 9.05
CA ALA A 198 -8.47 11.92 9.58
C ALA A 198 -7.08 12.15 10.20
N ARG A 199 -6.38 11.08 10.62
CA ARG A 199 -5.02 11.14 11.19
C ARG A 199 -3.94 11.15 10.11
N ALA A 200 -4.20 10.51 8.97
CA ALA A 200 -3.26 10.40 7.86
C ALA A 200 -2.83 11.79 7.35
N PRO A 201 -1.52 12.11 7.34
CA PRO A 201 -1.00 13.32 6.71
C PRO A 201 -1.50 13.45 5.27
N PHE A 202 -1.81 14.68 4.86
CA PHE A 202 -2.34 14.93 3.52
C PHE A 202 -1.37 14.50 2.40
N SER A 203 -0.06 14.61 2.63
CA SER A 203 0.97 14.12 1.73
C SER A 203 0.87 12.60 1.53
N GLU A 204 0.61 11.84 2.58
CA GLU A 204 0.50 10.38 2.54
C GLU A 204 -0.80 9.95 1.86
N LEU A 205 -1.93 10.63 2.15
CA LEU A 205 -3.18 10.43 1.40
C LEU A 205 -3.03 10.72 -0.09
N ARG A 206 -2.17 11.67 -0.47
CA ARG A 206 -1.91 11.98 -1.88
C ARG A 206 -1.09 10.90 -2.57
N GLU A 207 -0.14 10.30 -1.86
CA GLU A 207 0.88 9.43 -2.45
C GLU A 207 0.50 7.94 -2.39
N VAL A 208 -0.17 7.52 -1.31
CA VAL A 208 -0.48 6.13 -1.01
C VAL A 208 -1.85 5.71 -1.51
N PHE A 209 -2.87 6.53 -1.25
CA PHE A 209 -4.26 6.18 -1.54
C PHE A 209 -4.52 5.89 -3.04
N PRO A 210 -3.86 6.57 -4.00
CA PRO A 210 -3.92 6.16 -5.40
C PRO A 210 -3.43 4.74 -5.66
N ALA A 211 -2.39 4.28 -4.96
CA ALA A 211 -1.90 2.91 -5.06
C ALA A 211 -2.95 1.91 -4.54
N ILE A 212 -3.67 2.26 -3.47
CA ILE A 212 -4.80 1.45 -2.96
C ILE A 212 -5.89 1.33 -4.02
N LEU A 213 -6.30 2.44 -4.64
CA LEU A 213 -7.35 2.44 -5.67
C LEU A 213 -6.95 1.71 -6.96
N GLU A 214 -5.68 1.83 -7.35
CA GLU A 214 -5.12 1.06 -8.46
C GLU A 214 -5.10 -0.43 -8.10
N GLY A 215 -4.59 -0.77 -6.92
CA GLY A 215 -4.56 -2.14 -6.42
C GLY A 215 -5.95 -2.77 -6.41
N ILE A 216 -6.96 -2.10 -5.85
CA ILE A 216 -8.36 -2.56 -5.88
C ILE A 216 -8.85 -2.79 -7.31
N SER A 217 -8.40 -2.03 -8.30
CA SER A 217 -8.81 -2.26 -9.69
C SER A 217 -8.33 -3.61 -10.24
N GLU A 218 -7.34 -4.24 -9.60
CA GLU A 218 -6.82 -5.56 -9.98
C GLU A 218 -7.59 -6.72 -9.34
N TRP A 219 -8.22 -6.54 -8.17
CA TRP A 219 -8.86 -7.64 -7.40
C TRP A 219 -10.27 -7.35 -6.88
N GLY A 220 -10.74 -6.11 -6.97
CA GLY A 220 -12.09 -5.69 -6.64
C GLY A 220 -12.86 -5.33 -7.91
N THR A 221 -14.18 -5.40 -7.83
CA THR A 221 -15.06 -4.90 -8.89
C THR A 221 -15.00 -3.37 -8.97
N GLU A 222 -15.32 -2.82 -10.15
CA GLU A 222 -15.47 -1.37 -10.33
C GLU A 222 -16.47 -0.76 -9.33
N ALA A 223 -17.58 -1.46 -9.08
CA ALA A 223 -18.58 -1.04 -8.11
C ALA A 223 -18.00 -0.94 -6.69
N TYR A 224 -17.19 -1.93 -6.27
CA TYR A 224 -16.54 -1.93 -4.96
C TYR A 224 -15.54 -0.77 -4.81
N ARG A 225 -14.72 -0.56 -5.85
CA ARG A 225 -13.79 0.58 -5.91
C ARG A 225 -14.53 1.92 -5.79
N ASP A 226 -15.63 2.06 -6.50
CA ASP A 226 -16.47 3.27 -6.47
C ASP A 226 -17.16 3.47 -5.12
N ASP A 227 -17.58 2.38 -4.47
CA ASP A 227 -18.12 2.38 -3.11
C ASP A 227 -17.08 2.93 -2.13
N LEU A 228 -15.83 2.44 -2.17
CA LEU A 228 -14.73 2.93 -1.34
C LEU A 228 -14.44 4.42 -1.59
N LEU A 229 -14.35 4.83 -2.86
CA LEU A 229 -14.19 6.24 -3.23
C LEU A 229 -15.32 7.13 -2.69
N ARG A 230 -16.55 6.61 -2.63
CA ARG A 230 -17.71 7.35 -2.10
C ARG A 230 -17.67 7.54 -0.58
N GLN A 231 -16.87 6.76 0.15
CA GLN A 231 -16.67 6.93 1.58
C GLN A 231 -15.77 8.13 1.91
N LEU A 232 -14.96 8.59 0.95
CA LEU A 232 -14.12 9.77 1.13
C LEU A 232 -14.96 11.06 1.20
N PRO A 233 -14.57 12.05 2.04
CA PRO A 233 -15.15 13.37 2.01
C PRO A 233 -15.11 13.97 0.60
N ALA A 234 -16.19 14.65 0.18
CA ALA A 234 -16.34 15.13 -1.21
C ALA A 234 -15.13 15.95 -1.73
N PRO A 235 -14.51 16.87 -0.94
CA PRO A 235 -13.30 17.56 -1.39
C PRO A 235 -12.12 16.61 -1.64
N LEU A 236 -11.90 15.64 -0.74
CA LEU A 236 -10.83 14.65 -0.89
C LEU A 236 -11.08 13.73 -2.08
N ARG A 237 -12.33 13.30 -2.29
CA ARG A 237 -12.72 12.50 -3.46
C ARG A 237 -12.45 13.23 -4.78
N TYR A 238 -12.74 14.53 -4.85
CA TYR A 238 -12.43 15.35 -6.01
C TYR A 238 -10.90 15.41 -6.26
N LEU A 239 -10.12 15.65 -5.20
CA LEU A 239 -8.67 15.67 -5.30
C LEU A 239 -8.10 14.32 -5.79
N MET A 240 -8.65 13.23 -5.25
CA MET A 240 -8.26 11.86 -5.60
C MET A 240 -8.42 11.60 -7.09
N LEU A 241 -9.61 11.86 -7.63
CA LEU A 241 -9.96 11.54 -9.01
C LEU A 241 -9.28 12.44 -10.04
N HIS A 242 -9.10 13.73 -9.72
CA HIS A 242 -8.64 14.71 -10.72
C HIS A 242 -7.14 15.00 -10.66
N TYR A 243 -6.48 14.70 -9.54
CA TYR A 243 -5.06 15.02 -9.34
C TYR A 243 -4.25 13.83 -8.83
N PHE A 244 -4.67 13.17 -7.76
CA PHE A 244 -3.79 12.18 -7.10
C PHE A 244 -3.65 10.89 -7.91
N VAL A 245 -4.75 10.32 -8.40
CA VAL A 245 -4.71 9.14 -9.29
C VAL A 245 -3.93 9.46 -10.58
N PRO A 246 -4.23 10.56 -11.30
CA PRO A 246 -3.40 10.95 -12.44
C PRO A 246 -1.91 11.15 -12.11
N ASP A 247 -1.58 11.82 -10.99
CA ASP A 247 -0.19 12.02 -10.55
C ASP A 247 0.49 10.67 -10.27
N TYR A 248 -0.22 9.72 -9.67
CA TYR A 248 0.30 8.39 -9.43
C TYR A 248 0.64 7.68 -10.74
N GLU A 249 -0.29 7.67 -11.70
CA GLU A 249 -0.09 7.06 -13.02
C GLU A 249 1.05 7.72 -13.81
N SER A 250 1.18 9.05 -13.74
CA SER A 250 2.14 9.79 -14.59
C SER A 250 3.46 10.15 -13.92
N SER A 251 3.60 9.96 -12.61
CA SER A 251 4.81 10.32 -11.86
C SER A 251 5.28 9.27 -10.86
N ILE A 252 4.40 8.50 -10.22
CA ILE A 252 4.77 7.57 -9.14
C ILE A 252 4.99 6.16 -9.70
N LYS A 253 3.98 5.60 -10.37
CA LYS A 253 4.04 4.28 -11.01
C LYS A 253 5.21 4.13 -11.99
N PRO A 254 5.52 5.12 -12.86
CA PRO A 254 6.67 5.03 -13.76
C PRO A 254 8.02 5.03 -13.04
N LYS A 255 8.10 5.56 -11.80
CA LYS A 255 9.32 5.50 -10.99
C LYS A 255 9.56 4.10 -10.46
N ARG A 256 8.52 3.46 -9.91
CA ARG A 256 8.54 2.05 -9.50
C ARG A 256 8.96 1.15 -10.66
N ASP A 257 8.33 1.34 -11.81
CA ASP A 257 8.50 0.50 -13.00
C ASP A 257 9.73 0.89 -13.83
N ALA A 258 10.50 1.91 -13.41
CA ALA A 258 11.68 2.41 -14.12
C ALA A 258 12.69 1.31 -14.53
N PRO A 259 12.94 0.26 -13.73
CA PRO A 259 13.80 -0.85 -14.15
C PRO A 259 13.31 -1.59 -15.40
N PHE A 260 12.02 -1.55 -15.74
CA PHE A 260 11.48 -2.18 -16.95
C PHE A 260 11.52 -1.28 -18.19
N LEU A 261 11.79 0.01 -18.02
CA LEU A 261 11.77 0.99 -19.10
C LEU A 261 13.14 1.09 -19.79
N ASP A 262 13.15 1.09 -21.12
CA ASP A 262 14.39 1.24 -21.90
C ASP A 262 14.79 2.69 -22.13
N ALA A 263 13.82 3.60 -22.06
CA ALA A 263 14.01 5.05 -22.15
C ALA A 263 13.49 5.74 -20.89
N LYS A 264 14.16 6.83 -20.50
CA LYS A 264 13.78 7.61 -19.33
C LYS A 264 12.38 8.22 -19.53
N PRO A 265 11.40 7.94 -18.65
CA PRO A 265 10.05 8.49 -18.80
C PRO A 265 10.04 9.99 -18.53
N THR A 266 9.09 10.69 -19.17
CA THR A 266 8.75 12.07 -18.78
C THR A 266 7.75 12.01 -17.64
N LEU A 267 8.19 12.33 -16.43
CA LEU A 267 7.31 12.37 -15.26
C LEU A 267 6.51 13.68 -15.28
N THR A 268 5.20 13.59 -15.13
CA THR A 268 4.32 14.78 -15.09
C THR A 268 3.46 14.74 -13.83
N ARG A 269 3.21 15.92 -13.24
CA ARG A 269 2.24 16.10 -12.15
C ARG A 269 1.18 17.11 -12.57
N LYS A 270 -0.09 16.75 -12.46
CA LYS A 270 -1.23 17.65 -12.61
C LYS A 270 -1.25 18.60 -11.41
N ARG A 271 -1.11 19.89 -11.69
CA ARG A 271 -1.24 20.92 -10.66
C ARG A 271 -2.72 21.08 -10.30
N CYS A 272 -3.04 21.05 -8.99
CA CYS A 272 -4.42 21.17 -8.50
C CYS A 272 -5.15 22.41 -9.04
N CYS A 273 -4.44 23.51 -9.33
CA CYS A 273 -5.12 24.79 -9.61
C CYS A 273 -4.52 25.65 -10.72
N GLY A 274 -3.47 25.22 -11.44
CA GLY A 274 -2.81 26.07 -12.46
C GLY A 274 -2.17 27.38 -11.93
N ILE A 275 -2.37 27.73 -10.66
CA ILE A 275 -1.88 28.92 -9.97
C ILE A 275 -0.75 28.48 -9.03
N PHE A 276 0.36 29.23 -9.04
CA PHE A 276 1.59 28.95 -8.27
C PHE A 276 1.42 28.95 -6.73
N PHE A 277 0.24 29.28 -6.19
CA PHE A 277 0.01 29.51 -4.76
C PHE A 277 -1.18 28.75 -4.15
N CYS A 278 -1.59 27.61 -4.72
CA CYS A 278 -2.55 26.77 -4.01
C CYS A 278 -1.85 26.08 -2.81
N CYS A 279 -2.34 26.31 -1.59
CA CYS A 279 -1.79 25.69 -0.38
C CYS A 279 -1.81 24.15 -0.42
N ALA A 280 -2.74 23.54 -1.16
CA ALA A 280 -2.76 22.09 -1.40
C ALA A 280 -1.72 21.59 -2.43
N CYS A 281 -0.95 22.50 -3.06
CA CYS A 281 0.14 22.20 -3.99
C CYS A 281 1.53 22.62 -3.48
N ILE A 282 1.60 23.36 -2.37
CA ILE A 282 2.85 23.85 -1.77
C ILE A 282 3.38 22.86 -0.72
N ILE A 283 2.53 21.97 -0.23
CA ILE A 283 2.86 20.82 0.63
C ILE A 283 2.82 19.56 -0.24
#